data_AF-A0A858WWD6-F1
#
_entry.id   AF-A0A858WWD6-F1
#
_cell.length_a   1.000
_cell.length_b   1.000
_cell.length_c   1.000
_cell.angle_alpha   90.00
_cell.angle_beta   90.00
_cell.angle_gamma   90.00
#
_symmetry.space_group_name_H-M   'P 1'
#
loop_
_entity.id
_entity.type
_entity.pdbx_description
1 polymer ?
#
loop_
_entity_poly.entity_id
_entity_poly.type
_entity_poly.pdbx_seq_one_letter_code
_entity_poly.pdbx_strand_id
1 'polypeptide(L)'
;MKNIDTFAERRKTAQSAKEKLLEQFKSRPKADDPLMLAKAAERKALEEARAERKAAREAEQAAQLAEQAARREADAAAALAKQIQEAEEQIARHAAEQADRKAKRDQRYADRKMRTSR
;
A
#
# COMPACT_ATOMS: atom_id res chain seq x y z
N MET A 1 6.50 -22.30 -52.30
CA MET A 1 6.83 -23.73 -52.19
C MET A 1 6.14 -24.28 -50.95
N LYS A 2 5.27 -25.28 -51.12
CA LYS A 2 4.45 -25.83 -50.03
C LYS A 2 5.29 -26.89 -49.34
N ASN A 3 5.75 -26.64 -48.11
CA ASN A 3 6.39 -27.65 -47.27
C ASN A 3 5.31 -28.67 -46.88
N ILE A 4 5.07 -29.65 -47.75
CA ILE A 4 4.23 -30.80 -47.44
C ILE A 4 5.14 -31.76 -46.69
N ASP A 5 5.24 -31.54 -45.38
CA ASP A 5 5.89 -32.47 -44.45
C ASP A 5 5.14 -33.81 -44.56
N THR A 6 5.74 -34.76 -45.25
CA THR A 6 5.09 -36.04 -45.53
C THR A 6 4.92 -36.81 -44.22
N PHE A 7 3.95 -37.74 -44.16
CA PHE A 7 3.77 -38.55 -42.94
C PHE A 7 5.05 -39.32 -42.55
N ALA A 8 5.83 -39.73 -43.55
CA ALA A 8 7.13 -40.36 -43.35
C ALA A 8 8.16 -39.42 -42.70
N GLU A 9 8.23 -38.15 -43.13
CA GLU A 9 9.10 -37.14 -42.53
C GLU A 9 8.68 -36.82 -41.09
N ARG A 10 7.37 -36.67 -40.82
CA ARG A 10 6.86 -36.52 -39.44
C ARG A 10 7.20 -37.69 -38.54
N ARG A 11 7.15 -38.92 -39.05
CA ARG A 11 7.54 -40.11 -38.28
C ARG A 11 9.04 -40.12 -37.97
N LYS A 12 9.87 -39.77 -38.95
CA LYS A 12 11.33 -39.71 -38.81
C LYS A 12 11.76 -38.60 -37.84
N THR A 13 11.14 -37.42 -37.91
CA THR A 13 11.41 -36.33 -36.96
C THR A 13 11.01 -36.73 -35.53
N ALA A 14 9.85 -37.36 -35.35
CA ALA A 14 9.43 -37.87 -34.04
C ALA A 14 10.36 -38.97 -33.48
N GLN A 15 10.86 -39.88 -34.33
CA GLN A 15 11.83 -40.89 -33.91
C GLN A 15 13.16 -40.25 -33.50
N SER A 16 13.71 -39.36 -34.32
CA SER A 16 14.95 -38.65 -33.98
C SER A 16 14.83 -37.76 -32.73
N ALA A 17 13.66 -37.18 -32.46
CA ALA A 17 13.40 -36.42 -31.25
C ALA A 17 13.40 -37.33 -30.01
N LYS A 18 12.79 -38.52 -30.10
CA LYS A 18 12.81 -39.52 -29.02
C LYS A 18 14.22 -40.05 -28.76
N GLU A 19 14.99 -40.33 -29.81
CA GLU A 19 16.40 -40.74 -29.72
C GLU A 19 17.23 -39.67 -29.00
N LYS A 20 17.11 -38.40 -29.42
CA LYS A 20 17.80 -37.27 -28.76
C LYS A 20 17.42 -37.12 -27.30
N LEU A 21 16.14 -37.29 -26.93
CA LEU A 21 15.71 -37.22 -25.54
C LEU A 21 16.29 -38.37 -24.70
N LEU A 22 16.39 -39.58 -25.26
CA LEU A 22 17.02 -40.73 -24.61
C LEU A 22 18.53 -40.53 -24.45
N GLU A 23 19.21 -39.99 -25.46
CA GLU A 23 20.63 -39.65 -25.39
C GLU A 23 20.91 -38.56 -24.34
N GLN A 24 20.06 -37.53 -24.29
CA GLN A 24 20.12 -36.50 -23.24
C GLN A 24 19.90 -37.12 -21.85
N PHE A 25 18.92 -38.03 -21.71
CA PHE A 25 18.68 -38.70 -20.43
C PHE A 25 19.87 -39.56 -19.98
N LYS A 26 20.50 -40.29 -20.90
CA LYS A 26 21.68 -41.13 -20.61
C LYS A 26 22.94 -40.30 -20.32
N SER A 27 23.10 -39.14 -20.96
CA SER A 27 24.26 -38.26 -20.79
C SER A 27 24.10 -37.26 -19.64
N ARG A 28 22.92 -37.18 -19.02
CA ARG A 28 22.70 -36.30 -17.87
C ARG A 28 23.59 -36.73 -16.69
N PRO A 29 24.31 -35.78 -16.07
CA PRO A 29 25.04 -36.07 -14.84
C PRO A 29 24.07 -36.56 -13.76
N LYS A 30 24.50 -37.54 -12.98
CA LYS A 30 23.71 -38.05 -11.84
C LYS A 30 23.59 -36.95 -10.77
N ALA A 31 22.59 -37.07 -9.92
CA ALA A 31 22.40 -36.14 -8.80
C ALA A 31 23.61 -36.12 -7.85
N ASP A 32 24.33 -37.24 -7.74
CA ASP A 32 25.53 -37.41 -6.92
C ASP A 32 26.82 -36.92 -7.62
N ASP A 33 26.73 -36.36 -8.83
CA ASP A 33 27.88 -35.76 -9.50
C ASP A 33 28.33 -34.52 -8.69
N PRO A 34 29.63 -34.41 -8.32
CA PRO A 34 30.13 -33.29 -7.51
C PRO A 34 29.81 -31.91 -8.11
N LEU A 35 29.76 -31.77 -9.44
CA LEU A 35 29.40 -30.51 -10.08
C LEU A 35 27.91 -30.17 -9.92
N MET A 36 27.03 -31.17 -9.88
CA MET A 36 25.59 -30.97 -9.65
C MET A 36 25.32 -30.64 -8.18
N LEU A 37 26.04 -31.28 -7.25
CA LEU A 37 25.98 -30.97 -5.83
C LEU A 37 26.47 -29.55 -5.53
N ALA A 38 27.58 -29.12 -6.15
CA ALA A 38 28.08 -27.75 -6.03
C ALA A 38 27.04 -26.72 -6.50
N LYS A 39 26.45 -26.93 -7.68
CA LYS A 39 25.38 -26.07 -8.20
C LYS A 39 24.14 -26.05 -7.31
N ALA A 40 23.77 -27.19 -6.73
CA ALA A 40 22.64 -27.26 -5.80
C ALA A 40 22.94 -26.51 -4.50
N ALA A 41 24.15 -26.62 -3.96
CA ALA A 41 24.59 -25.88 -2.78
C ALA A 41 24.61 -24.37 -3.04
N GLU A 42 25.13 -23.92 -4.18
CA GLU A 42 25.12 -22.50 -4.58
C GLU A 42 23.70 -21.94 -4.68
N ARG A 43 22.78 -22.70 -5.29
CA ARG A 43 21.37 -22.30 -5.39
C ARG A 43 20.70 -22.20 -4.01
N LYS A 44 20.95 -23.18 -3.13
CA LYS A 44 20.43 -23.15 -1.75
C LYS A 44 20.94 -21.94 -1.00
N ALA A 45 22.24 -21.65 -1.06
CA ALA A 45 22.82 -20.47 -0.42
C ALA A 45 22.21 -19.16 -0.97
N LEU A 46 21.94 -19.10 -2.28
CA LEU A 46 21.28 -17.94 -2.88
C LEU A 46 19.81 -17.80 -2.44
N GLU A 47 19.09 -18.92 -2.33
CA GLU A 47 17.70 -18.93 -1.86
C GLU A 47 17.60 -18.54 -0.38
N GLU A 48 18.49 -19.04 0.46
CA GLU A 48 18.61 -18.64 1.87
C GLU A 48 18.90 -17.14 1.99
N ALA A 49 19.91 -16.63 1.26
CA ALA A 49 20.22 -15.20 1.25
C ALA A 49 19.06 -14.33 0.73
N ARG A 50 18.26 -14.84 -0.21
CA ARG A 50 17.05 -14.15 -0.69
C ARG A 50 15.94 -14.17 0.35
N ALA A 51 15.74 -15.30 1.03
CA ALA A 51 14.75 -15.44 2.09
C ALA A 51 15.05 -14.48 3.25
N GLU A 52 16.32 -14.40 3.68
CA GLU A 52 16.77 -13.45 4.71
C GLU A 52 16.51 -12.00 4.32
N ARG A 53 16.91 -11.60 3.10
CA ARG A 53 16.65 -10.24 2.59
C ARG A 53 15.16 -9.93 2.51
N LYS A 54 14.34 -10.90 2.12
CA LYS A 54 12.90 -10.73 2.03
C LYS A 54 12.28 -10.55 3.42
N ALA A 55 12.65 -11.39 4.37
CA ALA A 55 12.19 -11.28 5.76
C ALA A 55 12.58 -9.94 6.39
N ALA A 56 13.81 -9.46 6.17
CA ALA A 56 14.25 -8.15 6.65
C ALA A 56 13.42 -6.99 6.05
N ARG A 57 13.17 -7.03 4.73
CA ARG A 57 12.34 -6.02 4.05
C ARG A 57 10.89 -6.04 4.52
N GLU A 58 10.31 -7.22 4.73
CA GLU A 58 8.94 -7.36 5.22
C GLU A 58 8.80 -6.79 6.64
N ALA A 59 9.78 -7.04 7.51
CA ALA A 59 9.81 -6.46 8.85
C ALA A 59 9.92 -4.92 8.82
N GLU A 60 10.78 -4.38 7.95
CA GLU A 60 10.93 -2.93 7.77
C GLU A 60 9.64 -2.30 7.22
N GLN A 61 9.02 -2.90 6.21
CA GLN A 61 7.77 -2.43 5.64
C GLN A 61 6.63 -2.47 6.66
N ALA A 62 6.54 -3.52 7.47
CA ALA A 62 5.54 -3.62 8.54
C ALA A 62 5.72 -2.50 9.58
N ALA A 63 6.97 -2.21 9.99
CA ALA A 63 7.27 -1.11 10.89
C ALA A 63 6.90 0.25 10.28
N GLN A 64 7.26 0.50 9.01
CA GLN A 64 6.91 1.75 8.32
C GLN A 64 5.40 1.93 8.17
N LEU A 65 4.65 0.86 7.85
CA LEU A 65 3.19 0.91 7.74
C LEU A 65 2.54 1.21 9.10
N ALA A 66 3.02 0.59 10.17
CA ALA A 66 2.53 0.86 11.53
C ALA A 66 2.79 2.32 11.94
N GLU A 67 3.99 2.85 11.66
CA GLU A 67 4.32 4.24 11.94
C GLU A 67 3.46 5.22 11.12
N GLN A 68 3.27 4.95 9.83
CA GLN A 68 2.42 5.78 8.98
C GLN A 68 0.96 5.75 9.43
N ALA A 69 0.44 4.59 9.84
CA ALA A 69 -0.91 4.47 10.39
C ALA A 69 -1.06 5.30 11.66
N ALA A 70 -0.12 5.17 12.61
CA ALA A 70 -0.12 5.94 13.85
C ALA A 70 -0.05 7.45 13.59
N ARG A 71 0.79 7.90 12.65
CA ARG A 71 0.88 9.32 12.25
C ARG A 71 -0.45 9.81 11.66
N ARG A 72 -1.06 9.05 10.75
CA ARG A 72 -2.35 9.42 10.14
C ARG A 72 -3.48 9.50 11.17
N GLU A 73 -3.51 8.59 12.12
CA GLU A 73 -4.49 8.62 13.22
C GLU A 73 -4.29 9.85 14.12
N ALA A 74 -3.04 10.16 14.48
CA ALA A 74 -2.72 11.36 15.25
C ALA A 74 -3.08 12.65 14.51
N ASP A 75 -2.77 12.73 13.21
CA ASP A 75 -3.10 13.88 12.36
C ASP A 75 -4.61 14.06 12.22
N ALA A 76 -5.36 12.95 12.05
CA ALA A 76 -6.82 12.98 11.99
C ALA A 76 -7.43 13.43 13.32
N ALA A 77 -6.93 12.92 14.44
CA ALA A 77 -7.38 13.34 15.77
C ALA A 77 -7.09 14.84 16.01
N ALA A 78 -5.90 15.31 15.64
CA ALA A 78 -5.54 16.72 15.75
C ALA A 78 -6.41 17.63 14.85
N ALA A 79 -6.72 17.18 13.64
CA ALA A 79 -7.61 17.91 12.74
C ALA A 79 -9.04 18.01 13.30
N LEU A 80 -9.58 16.92 13.84
CA LEU A 80 -10.89 16.92 14.49
C LEU A 80 -10.92 17.82 15.72
N ALA A 81 -9.88 17.77 16.56
CA ALA A 81 -9.78 18.64 17.72
C ALA A 81 -9.78 20.13 17.33
N LYS A 82 -9.05 20.50 16.28
CA LYS A 82 -9.05 21.87 15.74
C LYS A 82 -10.43 22.26 15.21
N GLN A 83 -11.10 21.39 14.47
CA GLN A 83 -12.45 21.66 13.96
C GLN A 83 -13.46 21.88 15.09
N ILE A 84 -13.37 21.11 16.18
CA ILE A 84 -14.23 21.29 17.34
C ILE A 84 -13.95 22.65 18.01
N GLN A 85 -12.67 22.99 18.24
CA GLN A 85 -12.31 24.28 18.82
C GLN A 85 -12.77 25.45 17.96
N GLU A 86 -12.56 25.38 16.64
CA GLU A 86 -13.03 26.39 15.71
C GLU A 86 -14.56 26.52 15.74
N ALA A 87 -15.30 25.41 15.79
CA ALA A 87 -16.75 25.44 15.89
C ALA A 87 -17.23 26.09 17.21
N GLU A 88 -16.60 25.74 18.33
CA GLU A 88 -16.88 26.33 19.65
C GLU A 88 -16.60 27.83 19.66
N GLU A 89 -15.47 28.27 19.09
CA GLU A 89 -15.14 29.68 18.94
C GLU A 89 -16.16 30.43 18.09
N GLN A 90 -16.61 29.85 16.97
CA GLN A 90 -17.63 30.47 16.13
C GLN A 90 -18.97 30.60 16.84
N ILE A 91 -19.37 29.58 17.62
CA ILE A 91 -20.58 29.63 18.44
C ILE A 91 -20.45 30.75 19.49
N ALA A 92 -19.31 30.85 20.17
CA ALA A 92 -19.05 31.88 21.16
C ALA A 92 -19.08 33.30 20.54
N ARG A 93 -18.45 33.49 19.38
CA ARG A 93 -18.49 34.76 18.64
C ARG A 93 -19.91 35.14 18.24
N HIS A 94 -20.68 34.20 17.70
CA HIS A 94 -22.07 34.44 17.35
C HIS A 94 -22.92 34.78 18.58
N ALA A 95 -22.73 34.10 19.70
CA ALA A 95 -23.45 34.41 20.95
C ALA A 95 -23.12 35.83 21.44
N ALA A 96 -21.85 36.23 21.41
CA ALA A 96 -21.41 37.58 21.77
C ALA A 96 -22.02 38.65 20.86
N GLU A 97 -22.00 38.44 19.53
CA GLU A 97 -22.62 39.37 18.58
C GLU A 97 -24.13 39.54 18.83
N GLN A 98 -24.84 38.45 19.15
CA GLN A 98 -26.27 38.50 19.44
C GLN A 98 -26.54 39.25 20.76
N ALA A 99 -25.70 39.04 21.77
CA ALA A 99 -25.78 39.79 23.02
C ALA A 99 -25.57 41.30 22.79
N ASP A 100 -24.59 41.68 21.98
CA ASP A 100 -24.32 43.09 21.62
C ASP A 100 -25.48 43.72 20.84
N ARG A 101 -26.05 43.00 19.86
CA ARG A 101 -27.22 43.46 19.11
C ARG A 101 -28.41 43.67 20.02
N LYS A 102 -28.64 42.75 20.96
CA LYS A 102 -29.71 42.86 21.96
C LYS A 102 -29.47 44.07 22.86
N ALA A 103 -28.27 44.25 23.41
CA ALA A 103 -27.93 45.39 24.25
C ALA A 103 -28.17 46.73 23.53
N LYS A 104 -27.73 46.87 22.28
CA LYS A 104 -27.98 48.05 21.45
C LYS A 104 -29.48 48.30 21.22
N ARG A 105 -30.25 47.23 21.00
CA ARG A 105 -31.70 47.33 20.82
C ARG A 105 -32.38 47.78 22.12
N ASP A 106 -32.00 47.21 23.25
CA ASP A 106 -32.57 47.52 24.55
C ASP A 106 -32.25 48.97 24.96
N GLN A 107 -31.03 49.47 24.66
CA GLN A 107 -30.67 50.89 24.79
C GLN A 107 -31.59 51.79 23.95
N ARG A 108 -31.80 51.47 22.67
CA ARG A 108 -32.71 52.24 21.80
C ARG A 108 -34.14 52.26 22.31
N TYR A 109 -34.63 51.16 22.88
CA TYR A 109 -35.96 51.10 23.49
C TYR A 109 -36.04 51.97 24.75
N ALA A 110 -35.02 51.93 25.61
CA ALA A 110 -34.93 52.79 26.79
C ALA A 110 -34.94 54.28 26.40
N ASP A 111 -34.12 54.68 25.43
CA ASP A 111 -34.05 56.06 24.92
C ASP A 111 -35.40 56.50 24.34
N ARG A 112 -36.05 55.64 23.55
CA ARG A 112 -37.39 55.92 23.00
C ARG A 112 -38.40 56.12 24.12
N LYS A 113 -38.44 55.22 25.11
CA LYS A 113 -39.37 55.29 26.23
C LYS A 113 -39.20 56.61 26.99
N MET A 114 -37.97 57.01 27.27
CA MET A 114 -37.64 58.29 27.93
C MET A 114 -38.09 59.52 27.12
N ARG A 115 -38.14 59.42 25.78
CA ARG A 115 -38.65 60.49 24.91
C ARG A 115 -40.17 60.53 24.85
N THR A 116 -40.85 59.39 24.93
CA THR A 116 -42.32 59.30 24.83
C THR A 116 -43.02 59.49 26.18
N SER A 117 -42.31 59.29 27.30
CA SER A 117 -42.84 59.50 28.65
C SER A 117 -42.53 60.88 29.25
N ARG A 118 -41.93 61.79 28.47
CA ARG A 118 -41.88 63.23 28.76
C ARG A 118 -43.03 63.91 28.05
#